data_AF-A0A973Z235-F1
#
_entry.id   AF-A0A973Z235-F1
#
_cell.length_a   1.000
_cell.length_b   1.000
_cell.length_c   1.000
_cell.angle_alpha   90.00
_cell.angle_beta   90.00
_cell.angle_gamma   90.00
#
_symmetry.space_group_name_H-M   'P 1'
#
loop_
_entity.id
_entity.type
_entity.pdbx_description
1 polymer ?
#
loop_
_entity_poly.entity_id
_entity_poly.type
_entity_poly.pdbx_seq_one_letter_code
_entity_poly.pdbx_strand_id
1 'polypeptide(L)'
;MSVTDKIAARLPRIVAERTERGPVVAAVRLHGVITPTPTPMARNTISMQTVESALTRAFEHDRLVAVALLINSPGGAPTQSALVAERIRELAAKKKVPVLAFCEDLAASGGYWLACAGDEIYAHGTSLVGSIGVVSAGFGLNGLIERYGVERRVHTAGENKVRLDPFSPEKPEDVEWLKGLQVQLHEQFADWVRQRRGVKLKATDDELFNGEVWTGAKAVELGLVDGLGTLRGVVAQRYPDAEIAIAEPRRPLLARLGLAGATTRSGDFLVEGLAALEERARWSRFGL
;
A
#
# COMPACT_ATOMS: atom_id res chain seq x y z
N MET A 1 32.63 -20.66 -51.39
CA MET A 1 32.01 -20.14 -50.16
C MET A 1 31.42 -18.78 -50.46
N SER A 2 30.10 -18.65 -50.30
CA SER A 2 29.34 -17.47 -50.72
C SER A 2 29.67 -16.26 -49.84
N VAL A 3 29.54 -15.04 -50.37
CA VAL A 3 29.72 -13.78 -49.63
C VAL A 3 28.77 -13.71 -48.42
N THR A 4 27.62 -14.39 -48.48
CA THR A 4 26.67 -14.56 -47.38
C THR A 4 27.25 -15.32 -46.18
N ASP A 5 28.13 -16.30 -46.41
CA ASP A 5 28.69 -17.15 -45.35
C ASP A 5 29.76 -16.39 -44.53
N LYS A 6 30.45 -15.43 -45.15
CA LYS A 6 31.45 -14.59 -44.49
C LYS A 6 30.83 -13.47 -43.64
N ILE A 7 29.61 -13.04 -43.97
CA ILE A 7 28.87 -12.02 -43.20
C ILE A 7 28.31 -12.65 -41.91
N ALA A 8 27.80 -13.88 -41.98
CA ALA A 8 27.34 -14.62 -40.80
C ALA A 8 28.46 -14.86 -39.75
N ALA A 9 29.72 -15.00 -40.19
CA ALA A 9 30.88 -15.20 -39.31
C ALA A 9 31.40 -13.92 -38.61
N ARG A 10 30.89 -12.74 -38.97
CA ARG A 10 31.30 -11.43 -38.41
C ARG A 10 30.22 -10.72 -37.58
N LEU A 11 29.02 -11.30 -37.45
CA LEU A 11 28.11 -10.85 -36.41
C LEU A 11 28.66 -11.30 -35.06
N PRO A 12 28.78 -10.41 -34.06
CA PRO A 12 29.19 -10.80 -32.74
C PRO A 12 28.24 -11.89 -32.23
N ARG A 13 28.80 -12.87 -31.50
CA ARG A 13 28.11 -13.95 -30.77
C ARG A 13 27.01 -13.47 -29.78
N ILE A 14 26.56 -12.23 -29.85
CA ILE A 14 25.52 -11.62 -29.01
C ILE A 14 24.14 -12.29 -29.18
N VAL A 15 23.92 -13.04 -30.26
CA VAL A 15 22.64 -13.75 -30.48
C VAL A 15 22.69 -15.21 -30.00
N ALA A 16 23.87 -15.75 -29.66
CA ALA A 16 24.06 -17.17 -29.32
C ALA A 16 24.33 -17.43 -27.81
N GLU A 17 24.37 -16.39 -26.96
CA GLU A 17 24.38 -16.49 -25.49
C GLU A 17 23.01 -16.13 -24.88
N ARG A 18 21.93 -16.53 -25.55
CA ARG A 18 20.57 -16.50 -24.97
C ARG A 18 20.26 -17.80 -24.20
N THR A 19 21.29 -18.52 -23.79
CA THR A 19 21.23 -19.68 -22.90
C THR A 19 20.98 -19.22 -21.46
N GLU A 20 19.83 -19.63 -20.93
CA GLU A 20 19.54 -19.86 -19.49
C GLU A 20 19.47 -18.66 -18.54
N ARG A 21 18.75 -17.60 -18.92
CA ARG A 21 18.26 -16.64 -17.93
C ARG A 21 17.12 -17.28 -17.11
N GLY A 22 17.36 -17.59 -15.84
CA GLY A 22 16.43 -18.27 -14.91
C GLY A 22 15.08 -17.56 -14.69
N PRO A 23 14.11 -18.17 -13.99
CA PRO A 23 12.83 -17.52 -13.69
C PRO A 23 12.99 -16.22 -12.87
N VAL A 24 11.94 -15.41 -12.80
CA VAL A 24 11.95 -14.15 -12.02
C VAL A 24 10.75 -14.05 -11.10
N VAL A 25 11.03 -13.70 -9.85
CA VAL A 25 10.03 -13.17 -8.91
C VAL A 25 10.11 -11.65 -8.95
N ALA A 26 9.10 -11.00 -9.52
CA ALA A 26 9.07 -9.55 -9.61
C ALA A 26 8.52 -8.97 -8.31
N ALA A 27 9.28 -8.10 -7.66
CA ALA A 27 8.95 -7.53 -6.35
C ALA A 27 8.51 -6.07 -6.48
N VAL A 28 7.38 -5.72 -5.86
CA VAL A 28 6.82 -4.36 -5.82
C VAL A 28 6.80 -3.87 -4.39
N ARG A 29 7.35 -2.68 -4.15
CA ARG A 29 7.33 -2.03 -2.83
C ARG A 29 6.06 -1.20 -2.67
N LEU A 30 5.25 -1.56 -1.70
CA LEU A 30 4.06 -0.84 -1.23
C LEU A 30 4.40 -0.25 0.15
N HIS A 31 5.19 0.83 0.16
CA HIS A 31 5.75 1.42 1.37
C HIS A 31 5.13 2.78 1.65
N GLY A 32 4.85 3.03 2.93
CA GLY A 32 4.35 4.28 3.50
C GLY A 32 2.83 4.42 3.48
N VAL A 33 2.36 5.65 3.66
CA VAL A 33 0.93 5.92 3.88
C VAL A 33 0.15 5.81 2.58
N ILE A 34 -1.05 5.23 2.65
CA ILE A 34 -1.98 5.14 1.54
C ILE A 34 -2.79 6.44 1.45
N THR A 35 -2.68 7.19 0.34
CA THR A 35 -3.29 8.53 0.24
C THR A 35 -3.77 8.84 -1.19
N PRO A 36 -4.94 9.49 -1.37
CA PRO A 36 -5.41 9.91 -2.70
C PRO A 36 -4.64 11.12 -3.25
N THR A 37 -3.97 11.87 -2.38
CA THR A 37 -3.26 13.10 -2.72
C THR A 37 -1.79 12.96 -2.36
N PRO A 38 -1.01 12.19 -3.14
CA PRO A 38 0.44 12.13 -2.95
C PRO A 38 1.01 13.53 -3.21
N THR A 39 1.80 14.06 -2.27
CA THR A 39 2.49 15.32 -2.51
C THR A 39 3.73 15.06 -3.38
N PRO A 40 4.14 16.01 -4.25
CA PRO A 40 5.32 15.82 -5.12
C PRO A 40 6.61 15.49 -4.36
N MET A 41 6.71 15.90 -3.09
CA MET A 41 7.86 15.63 -2.22
C MET A 41 7.66 14.46 -1.26
N ALA A 42 6.44 13.96 -1.04
CA ALA A 42 6.23 12.81 -0.18
C ALA A 42 6.86 11.57 -0.81
N ARG A 43 7.96 11.13 -0.22
CA ARG A 43 8.60 9.88 -0.60
C ARG A 43 7.80 8.72 -0.01
N ASN A 44 7.75 7.61 -0.74
CA ASN A 44 7.13 6.37 -0.27
C ASN A 44 5.66 6.58 0.13
N THR A 45 4.81 6.98 -0.81
CA THR A 45 3.35 6.98 -0.62
C THR A 45 2.70 5.99 -1.56
N ILE A 46 1.59 5.41 -1.12
CA ILE A 46 0.85 4.42 -1.87
C ILE A 46 -0.44 5.06 -2.38
N SER A 47 -0.58 5.12 -3.69
CA SER A 47 -1.82 5.45 -4.38
C SER A 47 -1.82 4.74 -5.73
N MET A 48 -2.99 4.62 -6.36
CA MET A 48 -3.05 4.01 -7.69
C MET A 48 -2.12 4.73 -8.67
N GLN A 49 -2.04 6.07 -8.58
CA GLN A 49 -1.16 6.88 -9.40
C GLN A 49 0.33 6.56 -9.17
N THR A 50 0.77 6.33 -7.92
CA THR A 50 2.18 6.11 -7.61
C THR A 50 2.64 4.69 -7.95
N VAL A 51 1.77 3.68 -7.81
CA VAL A 51 2.16 2.27 -7.94
C VAL A 51 1.83 1.63 -9.29
N GLU A 52 0.94 2.21 -10.11
CA GLU A 52 0.48 1.59 -11.38
C GLU A 52 1.63 1.17 -12.30
N SER A 53 2.62 2.04 -12.47
CA SER A 53 3.75 1.75 -13.36
C SER A 53 4.66 0.64 -12.83
N ALA A 54 4.83 0.53 -11.51
CA ALA A 54 5.60 -0.53 -10.88
C ALA A 54 4.87 -1.87 -10.96
N LEU A 55 3.55 -1.87 -10.65
CA LEU A 55 2.70 -3.06 -10.79
C LEU A 55 2.71 -3.57 -12.22
N THR A 56 2.41 -2.71 -13.20
CA THR A 56 2.40 -3.10 -14.62
C THR A 56 3.73 -3.73 -15.02
N ARG A 57 4.86 -3.12 -14.65
CA ARG A 57 6.20 -3.64 -14.97
C ARG A 57 6.49 -4.98 -14.30
N ALA A 58 6.06 -5.18 -13.06
CA ALA A 58 6.23 -6.44 -12.36
C ALA A 58 5.48 -7.58 -13.07
N PHE A 59 4.22 -7.34 -13.42
CA PHE A 59 3.35 -8.33 -14.09
C PHE A 59 3.68 -8.55 -15.57
N GLU A 60 4.41 -7.64 -16.22
CA GLU A 60 4.84 -7.75 -17.62
C GLU A 60 6.23 -8.36 -17.80
N HIS A 61 6.89 -8.82 -16.75
CA HIS A 61 8.24 -9.38 -16.85
C HIS A 61 8.25 -10.71 -17.66
N ASP A 62 9.10 -10.81 -18.70
CA ASP A 62 9.15 -11.92 -19.69
C ASP A 62 9.50 -13.32 -19.13
N ARG A 63 9.80 -13.41 -17.83
CA ARG A 63 10.22 -14.63 -17.11
C ARG A 63 9.48 -14.82 -15.78
N LEU A 64 8.34 -14.16 -15.63
CA LEU A 64 7.63 -14.05 -14.36
C LEU A 64 7.07 -15.40 -13.89
N VAL A 65 7.47 -15.82 -12.69
CA VAL A 65 6.89 -17.00 -12.01
C VAL A 65 6.03 -16.63 -10.81
N ALA A 66 6.26 -15.47 -10.20
CA ALA A 66 5.45 -14.94 -9.11
C ALA A 66 5.66 -13.42 -8.98
N VAL A 67 4.67 -12.72 -8.43
CA VAL A 67 4.83 -11.33 -7.97
C VAL A 67 4.94 -11.32 -6.45
N ALA A 68 5.91 -10.61 -5.92
CA ALA A 68 6.05 -10.36 -4.50
C ALA A 68 5.63 -8.92 -4.15
N LEU A 69 4.74 -8.75 -3.18
CA LEU A 69 4.38 -7.45 -2.61
C LEU A 69 5.15 -7.26 -1.31
N LEU A 70 6.03 -6.27 -1.23
CA LEU A 70 6.67 -5.87 0.02
C LEU A 70 5.84 -4.75 0.63
N ILE A 71 5.22 -5.03 1.78
CA ILE A 71 4.24 -4.15 2.40
C ILE A 71 4.81 -3.63 3.70
N ASN A 72 4.98 -2.30 3.75
CA ASN A 72 5.39 -1.59 4.96
C ASN A 72 4.55 -0.32 5.08
N SER A 73 3.35 -0.44 5.65
CA SER A 73 2.34 0.61 5.64
C SER A 73 1.46 0.60 6.90
N PRO A 74 1.24 1.78 7.53
CA PRO A 74 0.27 1.94 8.61
C PRO A 74 -1.19 2.00 8.12
N GLY A 75 -1.41 1.86 6.81
CA GLY A 75 -2.70 2.01 6.16
C GLY A 75 -2.91 3.43 5.62
N GLY A 76 -4.17 3.87 5.58
CA GLY A 76 -4.56 5.17 5.06
C GLY A 76 -5.91 5.12 4.37
N ALA A 77 -6.02 5.77 3.21
CA ALA A 77 -7.30 5.94 2.51
C ALA A 77 -7.91 4.60 2.04
N PRO A 78 -9.17 4.30 2.41
CA PRO A 78 -9.81 3.03 2.09
C PRO A 78 -9.96 2.83 0.58
N THR A 79 -10.42 3.86 -0.15
CA THR A 79 -10.59 3.78 -1.61
C THR A 79 -9.29 3.51 -2.34
N GLN A 80 -8.17 4.12 -1.93
CA GLN A 80 -6.88 3.85 -2.56
C GLN A 80 -6.37 2.45 -2.23
N SER A 81 -6.64 1.94 -1.02
CA SER A 81 -6.34 0.55 -0.64
C SER A 81 -7.09 -0.44 -1.53
N ALA A 82 -8.38 -0.21 -1.75
CA ALA A 82 -9.23 -1.02 -2.63
C ALA A 82 -8.77 -0.98 -4.09
N LEU A 83 -8.59 0.20 -4.68
CA LEU A 83 -8.17 0.35 -6.08
C LEU A 83 -6.84 -0.35 -6.37
N VAL A 84 -5.85 -0.21 -5.48
CA VAL A 84 -4.55 -0.87 -5.65
C VAL A 84 -4.69 -2.40 -5.50
N ALA A 85 -5.45 -2.88 -4.52
CA ALA A 85 -5.69 -4.31 -4.33
C ALA A 85 -6.43 -4.95 -5.50
N GLU A 86 -7.50 -4.30 -5.99
CA GLU A 86 -8.26 -4.70 -7.18
C GLU A 86 -7.35 -4.79 -8.41
N ARG A 87 -6.49 -3.77 -8.60
CA ARG A 87 -5.55 -3.75 -9.72
C ARG A 87 -4.52 -4.89 -9.66
N ILE A 88 -3.98 -5.17 -8.46
CA ILE A 88 -3.12 -6.33 -8.24
C ILE A 88 -3.84 -7.63 -8.63
N ARG A 89 -5.11 -7.79 -8.21
CA ARG A 89 -5.89 -8.99 -8.52
C ARG A 89 -6.25 -9.12 -10.00
N GLU A 90 -6.59 -8.02 -10.65
CA GLU A 90 -6.84 -7.97 -12.09
C GLU A 90 -5.60 -8.44 -12.88
N LEU A 91 -4.44 -7.88 -12.54
CA LEU A 91 -3.17 -8.24 -13.19
C LEU A 91 -2.78 -9.70 -12.91
N ALA A 92 -2.96 -10.18 -11.68
CA ALA A 92 -2.72 -11.58 -11.30
C ALA A 92 -3.62 -12.54 -12.08
N ALA A 93 -4.92 -12.24 -12.19
CA ALA A 93 -5.87 -13.04 -12.96
C ALA A 93 -5.51 -13.06 -14.46
N LYS A 94 -5.16 -11.89 -15.03
CA LYS A 94 -4.76 -11.76 -16.44
C LYS A 94 -3.48 -12.55 -16.77
N LYS A 95 -2.49 -12.52 -15.86
CA LYS A 95 -1.19 -13.16 -16.05
C LYS A 95 -1.13 -14.60 -15.54
N LYS A 96 -2.11 -15.02 -14.73
CA LYS A 96 -2.19 -16.35 -14.10
C LYS A 96 -0.94 -16.69 -13.29
N VAL A 97 -0.42 -15.71 -12.55
CA VAL A 97 0.77 -15.85 -11.70
C VAL A 97 0.38 -15.66 -10.23
N PRO A 98 0.99 -16.42 -9.31
CA PRO A 98 0.75 -16.25 -7.88
C PRO A 98 1.30 -14.91 -7.38
N VAL A 99 0.58 -14.31 -6.44
CA VAL A 99 1.00 -13.11 -5.72
C VAL A 99 1.32 -13.49 -4.27
N LEU A 100 2.54 -13.20 -3.84
CA LEU A 100 3.01 -13.44 -2.48
C LEU A 100 3.16 -12.09 -1.76
N ALA A 101 2.39 -11.85 -0.71
CA ALA A 101 2.53 -10.67 0.13
C ALA A 101 3.53 -10.93 1.26
N PHE A 102 4.41 -9.97 1.51
CA PHE A 102 5.39 -9.97 2.58
C PHE A 102 5.18 -8.72 3.43
N CYS A 103 4.63 -8.91 4.62
CA CYS A 103 4.50 -7.87 5.63
C CYS A 103 5.88 -7.63 6.28
N GLU A 104 6.43 -6.43 6.11
CA GLU A 104 7.68 -6.00 6.74
C GLU A 104 7.40 -5.53 8.18
N ASP A 105 7.84 -4.33 8.59
CA ASP A 105 7.64 -3.86 9.97
C ASP A 105 6.15 -3.75 10.30
N LEU A 106 5.35 -3.21 9.36
CA LEU A 106 3.94 -2.94 9.56
C LEU A 106 3.12 -3.22 8.30
N ALA A 107 2.03 -3.96 8.44
CA ALA A 107 0.97 -4.06 7.45
C ALA A 107 -0.38 -3.98 8.16
N ALA A 108 -0.75 -2.76 8.57
CA ALA A 108 -1.94 -2.49 9.36
C ALA A 108 -3.00 -1.72 8.55
N SER A 109 -4.28 -1.92 8.87
CA SER A 109 -5.42 -1.25 8.23
C SER A 109 -5.37 -1.40 6.71
N GLY A 110 -5.36 -0.31 5.94
CA GLY A 110 -5.18 -0.36 4.48
C GLY A 110 -3.93 -1.13 4.03
N GLY A 111 -2.86 -1.21 4.84
CA GLY A 111 -1.70 -2.07 4.55
C GLY A 111 -2.05 -3.56 4.58
N TYR A 112 -2.86 -3.99 5.54
CA TYR A 112 -3.39 -5.35 5.60
C TYR A 112 -4.40 -5.63 4.48
N TRP A 113 -5.18 -4.62 4.08
CA TRP A 113 -6.04 -4.68 2.89
C TRP A 113 -5.23 -5.05 1.64
N LEU A 114 -4.07 -4.40 1.45
CA LEU A 114 -3.15 -4.71 0.35
C LEU A 114 -2.52 -6.10 0.50
N ALA A 115 -2.22 -6.54 1.73
CA ALA A 115 -1.69 -7.88 1.97
C ALA A 115 -2.69 -8.97 1.52
N CYS A 116 -3.98 -8.74 1.76
CA CYS A 116 -5.05 -9.64 1.31
C CYS A 116 -5.20 -9.72 -0.23
N ALA A 117 -4.56 -8.84 -1.00
CA ALA A 117 -4.44 -9.00 -2.45
C ALA A 117 -3.50 -10.16 -2.84
N GLY A 118 -2.63 -10.61 -1.94
CA GLY A 118 -1.83 -11.83 -2.10
C GLY A 118 -2.69 -13.09 -2.14
N ASP A 119 -2.18 -14.13 -2.79
CA ASP A 119 -2.69 -15.51 -2.65
C ASP A 119 -2.15 -16.15 -1.35
N GLU A 120 -0.94 -15.75 -0.96
CA GLU A 120 -0.29 -16.08 0.30
C GLU A 120 0.29 -14.83 0.94
N ILE A 121 0.27 -14.77 2.28
CA ILE A 121 0.76 -13.66 3.10
C ILE A 121 1.78 -14.22 4.08
N TYR A 122 2.98 -13.66 4.07
CA TYR A 122 4.07 -13.97 4.98
C TYR A 122 4.41 -12.74 5.81
N ALA A 123 4.83 -12.95 7.05
CA ALA A 123 5.29 -11.87 7.94
C ALA A 123 6.55 -12.30 8.70
N HIS A 124 7.31 -11.33 9.24
CA HIS A 124 8.29 -11.65 10.27
C HIS A 124 7.58 -11.87 11.61
N GLY A 125 8.18 -12.63 12.54
CA GLY A 125 7.58 -12.90 13.85
C GLY A 125 7.27 -11.62 14.66
N THR A 126 8.01 -10.55 14.41
CA THR A 126 7.86 -9.24 15.05
C THR A 126 7.10 -8.21 14.21
N SER A 127 6.72 -8.55 12.97
CA SER A 127 5.88 -7.67 12.14
C SER A 127 4.57 -7.38 12.85
N LEU A 128 4.01 -6.19 12.67
CA LEU A 128 2.66 -5.87 13.12
C LEU A 128 1.68 -5.94 11.95
N VAL A 129 0.61 -6.71 12.09
CA VAL A 129 -0.42 -6.89 11.06
C VAL A 129 -1.82 -6.79 11.66
N GLY A 130 -2.83 -6.63 10.80
CA GLY A 130 -4.22 -6.48 11.22
C GLY A 130 -4.65 -5.03 11.22
N SER A 131 -5.14 -4.52 12.34
CA SER A 131 -5.86 -3.24 12.45
C SER A 131 -7.03 -3.15 11.49
N ILE A 132 -7.84 -4.21 11.46
CA ILE A 132 -9.02 -4.30 10.58
C ILE A 132 -10.13 -3.48 11.20
N GLY A 133 -10.22 -2.23 10.78
CA GLY A 133 -11.08 -1.21 11.38
C GLY A 133 -11.06 0.07 10.57
N VAL A 134 -12.00 0.97 10.87
CA VAL A 134 -12.13 2.28 10.23
C VAL A 134 -12.18 3.34 11.33
N VAL A 135 -11.45 4.42 11.14
CA VAL A 135 -11.39 5.53 12.09
C VAL A 135 -11.50 6.86 11.36
N SER A 136 -12.18 7.81 11.98
CA SER A 136 -12.14 9.23 11.62
C SER A 136 -11.71 9.99 12.87
N ALA A 137 -10.80 10.94 12.72
CA ALA A 137 -10.26 11.72 13.82
C ALA A 137 -10.16 13.19 13.40
N GLY A 138 -10.39 14.08 14.36
CA GLY A 138 -10.34 15.53 14.18
C GLY A 138 -10.38 16.25 15.52
N PHE A 139 -10.35 17.58 15.49
CA PHE A 139 -10.38 18.42 16.70
C PHE A 139 -11.61 19.33 16.68
N GLY A 140 -12.21 19.52 17.86
CA GLY A 140 -13.14 20.61 18.11
C GLY A 140 -12.38 21.88 18.51
N LEU A 141 -12.57 22.95 17.76
CA LEU A 141 -11.91 24.25 17.87
C LEU A 141 -12.90 25.40 18.14
N ASN A 142 -14.19 25.10 18.35
CA ASN A 142 -15.22 26.11 18.65
C ASN A 142 -14.88 26.93 19.90
N GLY A 143 -14.44 26.29 20.99
CA GLY A 143 -14.03 27.01 22.21
C GLY A 143 -12.73 27.81 22.03
N LEU A 144 -11.87 27.41 21.08
CA LEU A 144 -10.66 28.16 20.75
C LEU A 144 -11.02 29.50 20.08
N ILE A 145 -11.88 29.48 19.07
CA ILE A 145 -12.25 30.71 18.34
C ILE A 145 -13.07 31.67 19.21
N GLU A 146 -13.93 31.14 20.09
CA GLU A 146 -14.70 31.94 21.04
C GLU A 146 -13.78 32.72 22.00
N ARG A 147 -12.76 32.04 22.55
CA ARG A 147 -11.78 32.66 23.46
C ARG A 147 -11.06 33.87 22.84
N TYR A 148 -10.81 33.83 21.53
CA TYR A 148 -10.09 34.89 20.82
C TYR A 148 -11.01 35.87 20.08
N GLY A 149 -12.32 35.81 20.30
CA GLY A 149 -13.29 36.69 19.68
C GLY A 149 -13.40 36.52 18.16
N VAL A 150 -13.05 35.35 17.64
CA VAL A 150 -13.15 35.03 16.22
C VAL A 150 -14.57 34.55 15.93
N GLU A 151 -15.31 35.35 15.15
CA GLU A 151 -16.66 35.00 14.74
C GLU A 151 -16.67 34.08 13.52
N ARG A 152 -17.34 32.94 13.65
CA ARG A 152 -17.56 32.03 12.54
C ARG A 152 -18.81 32.41 11.75
N ARG A 153 -18.66 32.70 10.46
CA ARG A 153 -19.77 32.98 9.54
C ARG A 153 -19.84 31.92 8.44
N VAL A 154 -20.91 31.14 8.41
CA VAL A 154 -21.13 30.07 7.41
C VAL A 154 -22.50 30.24 6.77
N HIS A 155 -22.55 30.22 5.44
CA HIS A 155 -23.77 30.20 4.65
C HIS A 155 -23.73 28.99 3.72
N THR A 156 -24.77 28.15 3.72
CA THR A 156 -24.80 26.93 2.91
C THR A 156 -26.12 26.76 2.18
N ALA A 157 -26.08 26.01 1.08
CA ALA A 157 -27.25 25.42 0.44
C ALA A 157 -27.20 23.90 0.64
N GLY A 158 -28.28 23.33 1.16
CA GLY A 158 -28.37 21.93 1.56
C GLY A 158 -28.09 21.72 3.05
N GLU A 159 -29.00 21.00 3.72
CA GLU A 159 -29.03 20.87 5.19
C GLU A 159 -27.76 20.24 5.80
N ASN A 160 -27.14 19.31 5.06
CA ASN A 160 -26.02 18.50 5.54
C ASN A 160 -24.66 18.97 4.99
N LYS A 161 -24.57 20.21 4.47
CA LYS A 161 -23.36 20.68 3.75
C LYS A 161 -22.20 21.08 4.68
N VAL A 162 -22.44 21.17 5.99
CA VAL A 162 -21.42 21.56 6.99
C VAL A 162 -21.36 20.58 8.17
N ARG A 163 -21.59 19.29 7.92
CA ARG A 163 -21.48 18.27 8.98
C ARG A 163 -20.08 18.22 9.59
N LEU A 164 -20.02 17.89 10.89
CA LEU A 164 -18.77 17.68 11.64
C LEU A 164 -17.81 18.87 11.54
N ASP A 165 -18.39 20.06 11.53
CA ASP A 165 -17.63 21.27 11.38
C ASP A 165 -16.77 21.55 12.64
N PRO A 166 -15.43 21.58 12.53
CA PRO A 166 -14.56 21.62 13.71
C PRO A 166 -14.69 22.91 14.54
N PHE A 167 -15.24 24.00 13.99
CA PHE A 167 -15.44 25.23 14.77
C PHE A 167 -16.90 25.50 15.15
N SER A 168 -17.74 24.47 15.12
CA SER A 168 -19.09 24.47 15.68
C SER A 168 -19.21 23.37 16.74
N PRO A 169 -20.16 23.45 17.70
CA PRO A 169 -20.46 22.33 18.58
C PRO A 169 -20.84 21.08 17.78
N GLU A 170 -20.37 19.91 18.21
CA GLU A 170 -20.68 18.63 17.56
C GLU A 170 -22.18 18.29 17.74
N LYS A 171 -22.81 17.85 16.64
CA LYS A 171 -24.22 17.48 16.62
C LYS A 171 -24.38 15.97 16.73
N PRO A 172 -25.29 15.44 17.59
CA PRO A 172 -25.53 14.00 17.69
C PRO A 172 -25.92 13.35 16.36
N GLU A 173 -26.73 14.02 15.53
CA GLU A 173 -27.14 13.50 14.22
C GLU A 173 -25.95 13.32 13.24
N ASP A 174 -24.97 14.23 13.30
CA ASP A 174 -23.77 14.13 12.46
C ASP A 174 -22.87 12.97 12.90
N VAL A 175 -22.78 12.72 14.21
CA VAL A 175 -22.06 11.59 14.79
C VAL A 175 -22.72 10.27 14.42
N GLU A 176 -24.04 10.18 14.51
CA GLU A 176 -24.81 8.99 14.11
C GLU A 176 -24.59 8.68 12.63
N TRP A 177 -24.67 9.68 11.77
CA TRP A 177 -24.36 9.52 10.35
C TRP A 177 -22.92 9.04 10.10
N LEU A 178 -21.94 9.65 10.77
CA LEU A 178 -20.53 9.26 10.61
C LEU A 178 -20.31 7.80 11.02
N LYS A 179 -20.90 7.40 12.16
CA LYS A 179 -20.85 6.00 12.62
C LYS A 179 -21.50 5.06 11.60
N GLY A 180 -22.64 5.44 11.02
CA GLY A 180 -23.28 4.68 9.96
C GLY A 180 -22.36 4.46 8.75
N LEU A 181 -21.64 5.50 8.32
CA LEU A 181 -20.64 5.37 7.24
C LEU A 181 -19.46 4.48 7.65
N GLN A 182 -18.98 4.60 8.89
CA GLN A 182 -17.88 3.78 9.39
C GLN A 182 -18.25 2.31 9.46
N VAL A 183 -19.47 1.97 9.88
CA VAL A 183 -19.98 0.59 9.87
C VAL A 183 -20.01 0.03 8.46
N GLN A 184 -20.52 0.79 7.48
CA GLN A 184 -20.54 0.35 6.08
C GLN A 184 -19.13 0.10 5.52
N LEU A 185 -18.17 0.98 5.81
CA LEU A 185 -16.78 0.83 5.36
C LEU A 185 -16.07 -0.31 6.09
N HIS A 186 -16.37 -0.50 7.37
CA HIS A 186 -15.81 -1.58 8.17
C HIS A 186 -16.28 -2.94 7.66
N GLU A 187 -17.57 -3.09 7.33
CA GLU A 187 -18.11 -4.31 6.76
C GLU A 187 -17.46 -4.64 5.40
N GLN A 188 -17.27 -3.63 4.54
CA GLN A 188 -16.54 -3.83 3.27
C GLN A 188 -15.11 -4.34 3.49
N PHE A 189 -14.44 -3.89 4.55
CA PHE A 189 -13.12 -4.40 4.90
C PHE A 189 -13.19 -5.84 5.42
N ALA A 190 -14.11 -6.12 6.35
CA ALA A 190 -14.31 -7.46 6.87
C ALA A 190 -14.62 -8.45 5.74
N ASP A 191 -15.51 -8.09 4.81
CA ASP A 191 -15.85 -8.88 3.63
C ASP A 191 -14.65 -9.14 2.73
N TRP A 192 -13.82 -8.12 2.47
CA TRP A 192 -12.59 -8.32 1.72
C TRP A 192 -11.66 -9.33 2.40
N VAL A 193 -11.47 -9.22 3.72
CA VAL A 193 -10.63 -10.17 4.48
C VAL A 193 -11.23 -11.57 4.48
N ARG A 194 -12.54 -11.72 4.74
CA ARG A 194 -13.26 -13.00 4.68
C ARG A 194 -13.13 -13.64 3.31
N GLN A 195 -13.32 -12.87 2.24
CA GLN A 195 -13.21 -13.36 0.86
C GLN A 195 -11.80 -13.87 0.54
N ARG A 196 -10.76 -13.16 1.00
CA ARG A 196 -9.36 -13.43 0.63
C ARG A 196 -8.68 -14.47 1.51
N ARG A 197 -9.04 -14.51 2.80
CA ARG A 197 -8.49 -15.48 3.76
C ARG A 197 -9.36 -16.74 3.83
N GLY A 198 -10.67 -16.62 3.72
CA GLY A 198 -11.62 -17.74 3.72
C GLY A 198 -11.41 -18.68 4.91
N VAL A 199 -11.33 -19.97 4.62
CA VAL A 199 -11.11 -21.04 5.61
C VAL A 199 -9.78 -20.94 6.37
N LYS A 200 -8.86 -20.05 5.96
CA LYS A 200 -7.60 -19.82 6.66
C LYS A 200 -7.81 -19.08 7.99
N LEU A 201 -8.86 -18.28 8.11
CA LEU A 201 -9.20 -17.58 9.36
C LEU A 201 -9.59 -18.61 10.44
N LYS A 202 -9.00 -18.46 11.62
CA LYS A 202 -9.18 -19.43 12.73
C LYS A 202 -9.84 -18.80 13.96
N ALA A 203 -9.82 -17.48 14.07
CA ALA A 203 -10.46 -16.73 15.14
C ALA A 203 -11.83 -16.22 14.72
N THR A 204 -12.60 -15.74 15.70
CA THR A 204 -13.95 -15.20 15.49
C THR A 204 -13.91 -13.80 14.87
N ASP A 205 -15.00 -13.41 14.20
CA ASP A 205 -15.15 -12.07 13.63
C ASP A 205 -14.96 -10.96 14.68
N ASP A 206 -15.51 -11.14 15.89
CA ASP A 206 -15.38 -10.18 17.00
C ASP A 206 -13.92 -9.99 17.45
N GLU A 207 -13.10 -11.03 17.33
CA GLU A 207 -11.67 -10.97 17.65
C GLU A 207 -10.88 -10.33 16.50
N LEU A 208 -11.20 -10.65 15.25
CA LEU A 208 -10.42 -10.24 14.08
C LEU A 208 -10.75 -8.82 13.59
N PHE A 209 -12.00 -8.37 13.74
CA PHE A 209 -12.52 -7.16 13.11
C PHE A 209 -12.78 -6.04 14.13
N ASN A 210 -12.02 -6.00 15.22
CA ASN A 210 -12.14 -4.97 16.26
C ASN A 210 -11.09 -3.83 16.14
N GLY A 211 -10.23 -3.86 15.12
CA GLY A 211 -9.18 -2.87 14.90
C GLY A 211 -7.86 -3.09 15.65
N GLU A 212 -7.71 -4.20 16.38
CA GLU A 212 -6.48 -4.58 17.08
C GLU A 212 -5.33 -4.94 16.13
N VAL A 213 -4.09 -4.83 16.62
CA VAL A 213 -2.90 -5.29 15.91
C VAL A 213 -2.29 -6.52 16.55
N TRP A 214 -1.73 -7.40 15.71
CA TRP A 214 -1.08 -8.61 16.18
C TRP A 214 0.33 -8.71 15.63
N THR A 215 1.21 -9.32 16.42
CA THR A 215 2.52 -9.74 15.94
C THR A 215 2.36 -10.79 14.84
N GLY A 216 3.32 -10.90 13.92
CA GLY A 216 3.27 -11.89 12.85
C GLY A 216 3.16 -13.32 13.38
N ALA A 217 3.79 -13.62 14.54
CA ALA A 217 3.63 -14.90 15.21
C ALA A 217 2.18 -15.17 15.60
N LYS A 218 1.52 -14.21 16.27
CA LYS A 218 0.11 -14.35 16.65
C LYS A 218 -0.81 -14.37 15.42
N ALA A 219 -0.49 -13.61 14.38
CA ALA A 219 -1.26 -13.56 13.15
C ALA A 219 -1.32 -14.92 12.41
N VAL A 220 -0.28 -15.78 12.53
CA VAL A 220 -0.32 -17.15 12.01
C VAL A 220 -1.34 -18.01 12.77
N GLU A 221 -1.40 -17.86 14.09
CA GLU A 221 -2.38 -18.57 14.94
C GLU A 221 -3.81 -18.16 14.60
N LEU A 222 -4.04 -16.86 14.34
CA LEU A 222 -5.34 -16.29 13.98
C LEU A 222 -5.75 -16.56 12.53
N GLY A 223 -4.81 -16.94 11.67
CA GLY A 223 -5.05 -17.16 10.25
C GLY A 223 -4.99 -15.91 9.38
N LEU A 224 -4.55 -14.78 9.94
CA LEU A 224 -4.35 -13.51 9.24
C LEU A 224 -3.17 -13.58 8.26
N VAL A 225 -2.15 -14.38 8.57
CA VAL A 225 -1.05 -14.68 7.64
C VAL A 225 -0.87 -16.19 7.49
N ASP A 226 -0.27 -16.62 6.38
CA ASP A 226 -0.06 -18.03 6.05
C ASP A 226 1.17 -18.63 6.73
N GLY A 227 2.17 -17.80 7.03
CA GLY A 227 3.37 -18.27 7.70
C GLY A 227 4.35 -17.15 8.04
N LEU A 228 5.39 -17.54 8.77
CA LEU A 228 6.53 -16.67 9.04
C LEU A 228 7.55 -16.80 7.92
N GLY A 229 8.03 -15.68 7.40
CA GLY A 229 9.00 -15.70 6.31
C GLY A 229 9.41 -14.32 5.82
N THR A 230 10.59 -14.27 5.20
CA THR A 230 11.06 -13.11 4.46
C THR A 230 11.00 -13.39 2.97
N LEU A 231 10.94 -12.34 2.15
CA LEU A 231 10.99 -12.47 0.69
C LEU A 231 12.13 -13.39 0.23
N ARG A 232 13.35 -13.15 0.73
CA ARG A 232 14.53 -13.93 0.36
C ARG A 232 14.41 -15.38 0.79
N GLY A 233 13.96 -15.64 2.02
CA GLY A 233 13.81 -17.01 2.53
C GLY A 233 12.78 -17.82 1.76
N VAL A 234 11.59 -17.27 1.55
CA VAL A 234 10.49 -17.95 0.84
C VAL A 234 10.83 -18.16 -0.62
N VAL A 235 11.42 -17.16 -1.28
CA VAL A 235 11.83 -17.29 -2.70
C VAL A 235 12.96 -18.29 -2.85
N ALA A 236 13.99 -18.26 -2.00
CA ALA A 236 15.09 -19.24 -2.07
C ALA A 236 14.61 -20.68 -1.90
N GLN A 237 13.59 -20.91 -1.07
CA GLN A 237 13.02 -22.24 -0.86
C GLN A 237 12.11 -22.69 -2.00
N ARG A 238 11.23 -21.80 -2.49
CA ARG A 238 10.17 -22.16 -3.46
C ARG A 238 10.60 -22.00 -4.92
N TYR A 239 11.51 -21.07 -5.19
CA TYR A 239 12.01 -20.72 -6.51
C TYR A 239 13.54 -20.58 -6.48
N PRO A 240 14.29 -21.66 -6.19
CA PRO A 240 15.74 -21.59 -5.97
C PRO A 240 16.54 -21.00 -7.14
N ASP A 241 16.06 -21.18 -8.36
CA ASP A 241 16.70 -20.66 -9.58
C ASP A 241 16.18 -19.26 -9.99
N ALA A 242 15.27 -18.67 -9.20
CA ALA A 242 14.66 -17.40 -9.54
C ALA A 242 15.46 -16.19 -9.04
N GLU A 243 15.62 -15.22 -9.92
CA GLU A 243 16.11 -13.89 -9.58
C GLU A 243 14.97 -13.03 -9.00
N ILE A 244 15.26 -12.28 -7.94
CA ILE A 244 14.32 -11.28 -7.40
C ILE A 244 14.57 -9.95 -8.12
N ALA A 245 13.62 -9.51 -8.94
CA ALA A 245 13.70 -8.25 -9.67
C ALA A 245 12.78 -7.18 -9.04
N ILE A 246 13.35 -6.11 -8.48
CA ILE A 246 12.54 -5.01 -7.93
C ILE A 246 11.98 -4.14 -9.07
N ALA A 247 10.66 -4.06 -9.17
CA ALA A 247 9.96 -3.20 -10.11
C ALA A 247 9.82 -1.78 -9.52
N GLU A 248 10.68 -0.86 -9.95
CA GLU A 248 10.55 0.55 -9.60
C GLU A 248 9.52 1.28 -10.47
N PRO A 249 8.83 2.30 -9.92
CA PRO A 249 8.03 3.24 -10.71
C PRO A 249 8.86 3.89 -11.82
N ARG A 250 8.21 4.20 -12.95
CA ARG A 250 8.88 4.91 -14.05
C ARG A 250 9.28 6.32 -13.60
N ARG A 251 10.59 6.60 -13.57
CA ARG A 251 11.10 7.96 -13.36
C ARG A 251 11.01 8.76 -14.67
N PRO A 252 10.51 10.01 -14.64
CA PRO A 252 10.59 10.92 -15.80
C PRO A 252 12.04 11.06 -16.28
N LEU A 253 12.25 11.17 -17.60
CA LEU A 253 13.59 11.30 -18.19
C LEU A 253 14.38 12.50 -17.64
N LEU A 254 13.69 13.60 -17.30
CA LEU A 254 14.28 14.77 -16.66
C LEU A 254 14.86 14.49 -15.26
N ALA A 255 14.23 13.60 -14.48
CA ALA A 255 14.75 13.17 -13.19
C ALA A 255 16.01 12.30 -13.32
N ARG A 256 16.21 11.64 -14.47
CA ARG A 256 17.45 10.89 -14.78
C ARG A 256 18.61 11.81 -15.18
N LEU A 257 18.33 13.03 -15.63
CA LEU A 257 19.34 14.02 -16.03
C LEU A 257 19.81 14.92 -14.87
N GLY A 258 19.39 14.65 -13.62
CA GLY A 258 19.82 15.41 -12.44
C GLY A 258 19.28 16.83 -12.33
N LEU A 259 18.47 17.28 -13.29
CA LEU A 259 17.95 18.66 -13.38
C LEU A 259 16.71 18.91 -12.50
N ALA A 260 16.19 17.89 -11.82
CA ALA A 260 15.00 18.00 -10.95
C ALA A 260 15.28 18.62 -9.56
N GLY A 261 16.54 18.95 -9.25
CA GLY A 261 16.94 19.45 -7.92
C GLY A 261 16.92 20.97 -7.73
N ALA A 262 16.48 21.77 -8.71
CA ALA A 262 16.73 23.21 -8.73
C ALA A 262 15.51 24.13 -8.53
N THR A 263 14.45 23.68 -7.86
CA THR A 263 13.33 24.56 -7.49
C THR A 263 12.78 24.24 -6.09
N THR A 264 13.56 24.49 -5.04
CA THR A 264 13.01 24.58 -3.67
C THR A 264 12.60 26.03 -3.41
N ARG A 265 11.30 26.31 -3.36
CA ARG A 265 10.79 27.62 -2.90
C ARG A 265 10.66 27.57 -1.38
N SER A 266 10.96 28.68 -0.71
CA SER A 266 11.04 28.79 0.76
C SER A 266 9.76 28.40 1.52
N GLY A 267 8.60 28.30 0.86
CA GLY A 267 7.34 27.82 1.44
C GLY A 267 7.22 26.30 1.55
N ASP A 268 8.06 25.55 0.83
CA ASP A 268 7.99 24.09 0.77
C ASP A 268 8.42 23.41 2.08
N PHE A 269 9.33 24.02 2.85
CA PHE A 269 9.83 23.46 4.11
C PHE A 269 8.78 23.36 5.22
N LEU A 270 7.86 24.33 5.32
CA LEU A 270 6.78 24.29 6.31
C LEU A 270 5.76 23.20 5.98
N VAL A 271 5.41 23.09 4.69
CA VAL A 271 4.50 22.05 4.20
C VAL A 271 5.14 20.66 4.36
N GLU A 272 6.45 20.54 4.08
CA GLU A 272 7.23 19.32 4.29
C GLU A 272 7.27 18.92 5.77
N GLY A 273 7.55 19.87 6.66
CA GLY A 273 7.57 19.63 8.10
C GLY A 273 6.21 19.13 8.61
N LEU A 274 5.11 19.71 8.15
CA LEU A 274 3.76 19.27 8.53
C LEU A 274 3.44 17.87 8.00
N ALA A 275 3.75 17.59 6.73
CA ALA A 275 3.51 16.28 6.13
C ALA A 275 4.34 15.17 6.81
N ALA A 276 5.61 15.46 7.12
CA ALA A 276 6.49 14.52 7.82
C ALA A 276 6.04 14.27 9.27
N LEU A 277 5.53 15.29 9.95
CA LEU A 277 4.95 15.14 11.29
C LEU A 277 3.67 14.29 11.25
N GLU A 278 2.79 14.50 10.27
CA GLU A 278 1.58 13.71 10.11
C GLU A 278 1.90 12.24 9.78
N GLU A 279 2.87 12.01 8.90
CA GLU A 279 3.37 10.66 8.61
C GLU A 279 3.93 10.02 9.89
N ARG A 280 4.86 10.69 10.58
CA ARG A 280 5.44 10.20 11.83
C ARG A 280 4.37 9.88 12.87
N ALA A 281 3.32 10.70 12.99
CA ALA A 281 2.22 10.43 13.91
C ALA A 281 1.42 9.16 13.56
N ARG A 282 1.28 8.84 12.26
CA ARG A 282 0.62 7.60 11.80
C ARG A 282 1.43 6.34 12.08
N TRP A 283 2.76 6.45 12.12
CA TRP A 283 3.66 5.36 12.49
C TRP A 283 3.80 5.22 14.02
N SER A 284 3.91 6.36 14.74
CA SER A 284 4.18 6.38 16.17
C SER A 284 3.08 5.75 17.02
N ARG A 285 1.83 5.73 16.53
CA ARG A 285 0.73 5.02 17.19
C ARG A 285 0.99 3.51 17.34
N PHE A 286 1.89 2.95 16.53
CA PHE A 286 2.32 1.54 16.58
C PHE A 286 3.71 1.37 17.21
N GLY A 287 4.29 2.42 17.79
CA GLY A 287 5.64 2.38 18.37
C GLY A 287 6.78 2.41 17.35
N LEU A 288 6.51 2.87 16.12
CA LEU A 288 7.47 2.98 15.02
C LEU A 288 7.78 4.44 14.65
#